data_AF-A0A1C5MXG6-F1
#
_entry.id   AF-A0A1C5MXG6-F1
#
_cell.length_a   1.000
_cell.length_b   1.000
_cell.length_c   1.000
_cell.angle_alpha   90.00
_cell.angle_beta   90.00
_cell.angle_gamma   90.00
#
_symmetry.space_group_name_H-M   'P 1'
#
loop_
_entity.id
_entity.type
_entity.pdbx_description
1 polymer ?
#
loop_
_entity_poly.entity_id
_entity_poly.type
_entity_poly.pdbx_seq_one_letter_code
_entity_poly.pdbx_strand_id
1 'polypeptide(L)'
;MDIDKLLADSSEETVATKETVSSEENVGTKAVATTGKKETKPKKKGKPRGGNSPVIGTNGFNLDVGDNAKFLSVNMALFNMPNIDMESESEVQQRLSDYFALYANADMKPTVAGMAMALNGMSRQTLWAITHDAPLGGRGNYSTLPPSVTDTIKKAYFLLENLWESYMNSGKVNPVAGIFLGKNNYGYQDKTEYVLTPNQQNDNDYSADEIRERYIASDQQKRLSASNSDEDTSD
;
A
#
# COMPACT_ATOMS: atom_id res chain seq x y z
N MET A 1 -6.01 -20.77 -44.17
CA MET A 1 -4.84 -20.33 -43.38
C MET A 1 -4.86 -21.21 -42.15
N ASP A 2 -4.19 -22.34 -42.30
CA ASP A 2 -4.40 -23.54 -41.50
C ASP A 2 -3.28 -23.68 -40.47
N ILE A 3 -3.67 -23.99 -39.24
CA ILE A 3 -2.86 -23.95 -38.01
C ILE A 3 -1.80 -25.08 -37.98
N ASP A 4 -1.89 -26.06 -38.88
CA ASP A 4 -0.97 -27.21 -38.94
C ASP A 4 0.41 -26.88 -39.55
N LYS A 5 0.65 -25.64 -39.98
CA LYS A 5 1.93 -25.22 -40.61
C LYS A 5 2.95 -24.61 -39.63
N LEU A 6 2.64 -24.50 -38.33
CA LEU A 6 3.53 -23.90 -37.33
C LEU A 6 4.24 -24.91 -36.39
N LEU A 7 3.98 -26.21 -36.56
CA LEU A 7 4.55 -27.28 -35.72
C LEU A 7 5.63 -28.12 -36.42
N ALA A 8 6.08 -27.73 -37.62
CA ALA A 8 6.98 -28.54 -38.45
C ALA A 8 8.46 -28.14 -38.40
N ASP A 9 8.89 -27.24 -37.51
CA ASP A 9 10.30 -26.83 -37.43
C ASP A 9 10.87 -27.05 -36.02
N SER A 10 11.01 -28.34 -35.70
CA SER A 10 11.81 -28.83 -34.58
C SER A 10 12.23 -30.27 -34.91
N SER A 11 13.37 -30.47 -35.58
CA SER A 11 14.25 -31.62 -35.34
C SER A 11 15.43 -31.68 -36.32
N GLU A 12 16.64 -31.73 -35.76
CA GLU A 12 17.92 -32.34 -36.23
C GLU A 12 19.08 -31.37 -35.90
N GLU A 13 20.20 -31.72 -35.27
CA GLU A 13 20.73 -32.89 -34.57
C GLU A 13 22.02 -32.32 -33.89
N THR A 14 22.43 -32.67 -32.67
CA THR A 14 23.53 -33.63 -32.46
C THR A 14 23.77 -33.88 -30.97
N VAL A 15 24.04 -35.16 -30.72
CA VAL A 15 24.21 -35.84 -29.44
C VAL A 15 25.67 -35.82 -29.01
N ALA A 16 25.94 -35.62 -27.71
CA ALA A 16 27.11 -36.20 -27.04
C ALA A 16 26.75 -36.58 -25.59
N THR A 17 26.75 -37.88 -25.35
CA THR A 17 26.45 -38.61 -24.11
C THR A 17 27.63 -38.62 -23.13
N LYS A 18 27.38 -38.49 -21.82
CA LYS A 18 27.64 -39.56 -20.81
C LYS A 18 27.16 -39.20 -19.39
N GLU A 19 26.35 -40.12 -18.85
CA GLU A 19 26.08 -40.60 -17.47
C GLU A 19 26.90 -39.98 -16.30
N THR A 20 26.42 -39.86 -15.06
CA THR A 20 25.70 -40.83 -14.19
C THR A 20 24.97 -40.15 -13.01
N VAL A 21 23.96 -40.86 -12.51
CA VAL A 21 23.05 -40.59 -11.39
C VAL A 21 23.69 -40.81 -10.01
N SER A 22 23.31 -40.01 -8.99
CA SER A 22 23.16 -40.51 -7.61
C SER A 22 22.39 -39.50 -6.75
N SER A 23 21.22 -39.96 -6.31
CA SER A 23 20.34 -39.43 -5.27
C SER A 23 20.81 -39.85 -3.88
N GLU A 24 20.77 -38.95 -2.90
CA GLU A 24 20.66 -39.33 -1.49
C GLU A 24 19.63 -38.45 -0.77
N GLU A 25 18.41 -38.99 -0.66
CA GLU A 25 17.56 -38.77 0.51
C GLU A 25 18.26 -39.37 1.74
N ASN A 26 18.24 -38.67 2.86
CA ASN A 26 18.54 -39.29 4.14
C ASN A 26 17.52 -38.86 5.20
N VAL A 27 16.52 -39.72 5.37
CA VAL A 27 15.61 -39.73 6.53
C VAL A 27 16.26 -40.55 7.63
N GLY A 28 16.71 -39.90 8.69
CA GLY A 28 17.17 -40.54 9.93
C GLY A 28 16.33 -40.08 11.11
N THR A 29 15.55 -41.00 11.67
CA THR A 29 14.63 -40.76 12.79
C THR A 29 15.30 -40.91 14.17
N LYS A 30 14.75 -40.14 15.13
CA LYS A 30 14.71 -40.30 16.60
C LYS A 30 15.96 -39.98 17.45
N ALA A 31 15.84 -38.94 18.28
CA ALA A 31 15.98 -39.06 19.75
C ALA A 31 15.33 -37.85 20.46
N VAL A 32 14.48 -38.14 21.44
CA VAL A 32 13.80 -37.18 22.33
C VAL A 32 14.61 -36.99 23.62
N ALA A 33 14.57 -35.75 24.10
CA ALA A 33 14.86 -35.23 25.45
C ALA A 33 16.31 -35.24 25.96
N THR A 34 16.86 -34.03 26.14
CA THR A 34 17.44 -33.61 27.42
C THR A 34 17.46 -32.09 27.53
N THR A 35 16.86 -31.60 28.61
CA THR A 35 16.87 -30.24 29.10
C THR A 35 18.30 -29.78 29.38
N GLY A 36 18.76 -28.78 28.63
CA GLY A 36 20.05 -28.11 28.85
C GLY A 36 19.91 -26.61 28.65
N LYS A 37 19.93 -25.86 29.76
CA LYS A 37 20.01 -24.39 29.77
C LYS A 37 21.26 -23.96 28.98
N LYS A 38 21.09 -23.47 27.75
CA LYS A 38 22.16 -22.76 27.03
C LYS A 38 22.19 -21.32 27.51
N GLU A 39 23.15 -21.02 28.39
CA GLU A 39 23.53 -19.64 28.69
C GLU A 39 24.03 -18.97 27.40
N THR A 40 23.23 -18.07 26.85
CA THR A 40 23.62 -17.27 25.69
C THR A 40 24.36 -16.03 26.20
N LYS A 41 25.67 -15.96 25.93
CA LYS A 41 26.45 -14.74 26.18
C LYS A 41 25.85 -13.58 25.37
N PRO A 42 25.73 -12.36 25.93
CA PRO A 42 25.13 -11.24 25.23
C PRO A 42 26.00 -10.86 24.02
N LYS A 43 25.44 -10.95 22.81
CA LYS A 43 26.08 -10.38 21.61
C LYS A 43 26.22 -8.87 21.82
N LYS A 44 27.46 -8.35 21.72
CA LYS A 44 27.70 -6.91 21.70
C LYS A 44 26.88 -6.29 20.56
N LYS A 45 25.99 -5.34 20.87
CA LYS A 45 25.30 -4.52 19.86
C LYS A 45 26.37 -3.83 19.01
N GLY A 46 26.51 -4.23 17.75
CA GLY A 46 27.27 -3.48 16.77
C GLY A 46 26.69 -2.07 16.65
N LYS A 47 27.54 -1.06 16.45
CA LYS A 47 27.08 0.30 16.18
C LYS A 47 26.05 0.26 15.04
N PRO A 48 24.93 0.99 15.13
CA PRO A 48 23.95 1.01 14.05
C PRO A 48 24.66 1.44 12.77
N ARG A 49 24.54 0.66 11.70
CA ARG A 49 25.05 0.99 10.36
C ARG A 49 24.15 2.09 9.78
N GLY A 50 24.23 3.29 10.36
CA GLY A 50 23.35 4.43 10.06
C GLY A 50 23.60 5.11 8.71
N GLY A 51 24.63 4.72 7.97
CA GLY A 51 24.99 5.34 6.70
C GLY A 51 24.20 4.88 5.48
N ASN A 52 23.47 3.76 5.57
CA ASN A 52 22.72 3.18 4.44
C ASN A 52 21.20 3.29 4.59
N SER A 53 20.74 4.14 5.53
CA SER A 53 19.32 4.44 5.64
C SER A 53 18.91 5.31 4.45
N PRO A 54 17.89 4.92 3.65
CA PRO A 54 17.36 5.74 2.56
C PRO A 54 16.82 7.11 3.01
N VAL A 55 16.71 7.33 4.33
CA VAL A 55 16.07 8.48 4.96
C VAL A 55 17.10 9.46 5.56
N ILE A 56 18.40 9.13 5.55
CA ILE A 56 19.46 9.96 6.14
C ILE A 56 20.39 10.50 5.04
N GLY A 57 20.45 11.82 4.90
CA GLY A 57 21.32 12.53 3.94
C GLY A 57 20.73 12.69 2.54
N THR A 58 21.58 12.93 1.54
CA THR A 58 21.22 12.99 0.10
C THR A 58 20.98 11.60 -0.52
N ASN A 59 21.13 10.52 0.24
CA ASN A 59 20.98 9.13 -0.20
C ASN A 59 19.56 8.77 -0.70
N GLY A 60 18.56 9.60 -0.40
CA GLY A 60 17.19 9.47 -0.90
C GLY A 60 16.90 10.29 -2.16
N PHE A 61 17.82 11.16 -2.57
CA PHE A 61 17.69 12.07 -3.72
C PHE A 61 18.65 11.64 -4.82
N ASN A 62 18.23 10.68 -5.64
CA ASN A 62 18.89 10.38 -6.90
C ASN A 62 18.40 11.38 -7.95
N LEU A 63 18.86 12.63 -7.87
CA LEU A 63 18.65 13.61 -8.92
C LEU A 63 19.90 13.70 -9.77
N ASP A 64 19.75 13.41 -11.05
CA ASP A 64 20.79 13.64 -12.04
C ASP A 64 20.72 15.09 -12.54
N VAL A 65 21.86 15.61 -13.00
CA VAL A 65 21.92 16.95 -13.59
C VAL A 65 21.05 16.97 -14.85
N GLY A 66 20.02 17.81 -14.85
CA GLY A 66 19.07 17.95 -15.97
C GLY A 66 17.66 17.45 -15.66
N ASP A 67 17.45 16.71 -14.56
CA ASP A 67 16.12 16.20 -14.18
C ASP A 67 15.09 17.31 -14.01
N ASN A 68 15.46 18.42 -13.36
CA ASN A 68 14.56 19.57 -13.20
C ASN A 68 14.18 20.21 -14.54
N ALA A 69 15.13 20.30 -15.48
CA ALA A 69 14.86 20.84 -16.81
C ALA A 69 13.93 19.92 -17.61
N LYS A 70 14.14 18.60 -17.49
CA LYS A 70 13.29 17.55 -18.07
C LYS A 70 11.86 17.58 -17.49
N PHE A 71 11.73 17.69 -16.17
CA PHE A 71 10.42 17.79 -15.52
C PHE A 71 9.71 19.08 -15.94
N LEU A 72 10.41 20.20 -15.97
CA LEU A 72 9.84 21.48 -16.39
C LEU A 72 9.43 21.45 -17.87
N SER A 73 10.21 20.85 -18.75
CA SER A 73 9.89 20.80 -20.19
C SER A 73 8.63 19.99 -20.47
N VAL A 74 8.44 18.84 -19.81
CA VAL A 74 7.21 18.05 -19.92
C VAL A 74 6.01 18.83 -19.39
N ASN A 75 6.13 19.49 -18.23
CA ASN A 75 5.04 20.30 -17.68
C ASN A 75 4.72 21.52 -18.54
N MET A 76 5.73 22.14 -19.16
CA MET A 76 5.54 23.24 -20.11
C MET A 76 4.82 22.76 -21.37
N ALA A 77 5.14 21.55 -21.86
CA ALA A 77 4.42 20.94 -22.98
C ALA A 77 2.94 20.71 -22.63
N LEU A 78 2.64 20.17 -21.45
CA LEU A 78 1.26 20.00 -20.95
C LEU A 78 0.53 21.34 -20.83
N PHE A 79 1.18 22.36 -20.27
CA PHE A 79 0.61 23.69 -20.10
C PHE A 79 0.26 24.36 -21.44
N ASN A 80 1.06 24.13 -22.48
CA ASN A 80 0.85 24.71 -23.81
C ASN A 80 -0.06 23.87 -24.72
N MET A 81 -0.58 22.72 -24.25
CA MET A 81 -1.53 21.95 -25.05
C MET A 81 -2.81 22.77 -25.27
N PRO A 82 -3.34 22.85 -26.50
CA PRO A 82 -4.56 23.59 -26.76
C PRO A 82 -5.76 22.95 -26.06
N ASN A 83 -6.82 23.70 -25.83
CA ASN A 83 -8.07 23.09 -25.36
C ASN A 83 -8.69 22.24 -26.48
N ILE A 84 -9.24 21.09 -26.10
CA ILE A 84 -10.00 20.20 -26.99
C ILE A 84 -11.49 20.29 -26.71
N ASP A 85 -12.29 19.80 -27.65
CA ASP A 85 -13.71 19.54 -27.38
C ASP A 85 -13.87 18.29 -26.49
N MET A 86 -14.45 18.49 -25.31
CA MET A 86 -14.68 17.42 -24.34
C MET A 86 -15.97 16.63 -24.62
N GLU A 87 -16.76 17.02 -25.62
CA GLU A 87 -17.92 16.23 -26.08
C GLU A 87 -17.53 15.25 -27.21
N SER A 88 -16.34 15.41 -27.80
CA SER A 88 -15.83 14.56 -28.87
C SER A 88 -14.93 13.44 -28.32
N GLU A 89 -15.37 12.19 -28.48
CA GLU A 89 -14.60 11.00 -28.06
C GLU A 89 -13.25 10.89 -28.78
N SER A 90 -13.21 11.18 -30.08
CA SER A 90 -11.99 11.07 -30.88
C SER A 90 -10.93 12.09 -30.47
N GLU A 91 -11.32 13.33 -30.18
CA GLU A 91 -10.39 14.37 -29.71
C GLU A 91 -9.84 14.03 -28.33
N VAL A 92 -10.69 13.56 -27.41
CA VAL A 92 -10.27 13.14 -26.07
C VAL A 92 -9.33 11.94 -26.14
N GLN A 93 -9.64 10.95 -26.97
CA GLN A 93 -8.77 9.79 -27.18
C GLN A 93 -7.41 10.19 -27.76
N GLN A 94 -7.39 11.09 -28.75
CA GLN A 94 -6.14 11.58 -29.34
C GLN A 94 -5.32 12.34 -28.29
N ARG A 95 -5.95 13.24 -27.51
CA ARG A 95 -5.28 13.96 -26.43
C ARG A 95 -4.67 13.04 -25.38
N LEU A 96 -5.40 12.00 -24.96
CA LEU A 96 -4.87 11.02 -24.02
C LEU A 96 -3.68 10.25 -24.63
N SER A 97 -3.75 9.92 -25.92
CA SER A 97 -2.65 9.27 -26.64
C SER A 97 -1.41 10.18 -26.71
N ASP A 98 -1.59 11.46 -27.05
CA ASP A 98 -0.51 12.46 -27.08
C ASP A 98 0.11 12.66 -25.68
N TYR A 99 -0.73 12.66 -24.65
CA TYR A 99 -0.29 12.72 -23.25
C TYR A 99 0.61 11.54 -22.89
N PHE A 100 0.19 10.31 -23.17
CA PHE A 100 1.01 9.13 -22.88
C PHE A 100 2.29 9.10 -23.72
N ALA A 101 2.20 9.48 -24.99
CA ALA A 101 3.36 9.59 -25.88
C ALA A 101 4.37 10.62 -25.37
N LEU A 102 3.93 11.77 -24.86
CA LEU A 102 4.80 12.79 -24.28
C LEU A 102 5.63 12.20 -23.12
N TYR A 103 5.00 11.48 -22.20
CA TYR A 103 5.70 10.85 -21.07
C TYR A 103 6.58 9.68 -21.49
N ALA A 104 6.14 8.87 -22.46
CA ALA A 104 6.94 7.79 -23.02
C ALA A 104 8.21 8.31 -23.72
N ASN A 105 8.08 9.34 -24.55
CA ASN A 105 9.20 9.98 -25.24
C ASN A 105 10.17 10.67 -24.27
N ALA A 106 9.63 11.22 -23.18
CA ALA A 106 10.44 11.79 -22.12
C ALA A 106 11.02 10.72 -21.18
N ASP A 107 10.73 9.43 -21.33
CA ASP A 107 11.12 8.40 -20.35
C ASP A 107 10.79 8.83 -18.90
N MET A 108 9.53 9.19 -18.69
CA MET A 108 9.00 9.67 -17.41
C MET A 108 7.74 8.90 -17.02
N LYS A 109 7.51 8.79 -15.71
CA LYS A 109 6.29 8.17 -15.19
C LYS A 109 5.13 9.16 -15.34
N PRO A 110 4.04 8.78 -16.04
CA PRO A 110 2.87 9.63 -16.15
C PRO A 110 2.19 9.81 -14.79
N THR A 111 1.49 10.93 -14.61
CA THR A 111 0.85 11.28 -13.34
C THR A 111 -0.63 11.59 -13.52
N VAL A 112 -1.45 11.26 -12.52
CA VAL A 112 -2.89 11.58 -12.56
C VAL A 112 -3.12 13.10 -12.66
N ALA A 113 -2.28 13.91 -12.01
CA ALA A 113 -2.33 15.36 -12.11
C ALA A 113 -1.97 15.88 -13.52
N GLY A 114 -0.95 15.28 -14.16
CA GLY A 114 -0.58 15.61 -15.53
C GLY A 114 -1.68 15.27 -16.53
N MET A 115 -2.38 14.14 -16.33
CA MET A 115 -3.52 13.78 -17.17
C MET A 115 -4.68 14.77 -17.01
N ALA A 116 -4.98 15.20 -15.78
CA ALA A 116 -5.99 16.24 -15.54
C ALA A 116 -5.61 17.57 -16.21
N MET A 117 -4.32 17.94 -16.18
CA MET A 117 -3.82 19.11 -16.89
C MET A 117 -3.96 19.00 -18.41
N ALA A 118 -3.68 17.82 -18.98
CA ALA A 118 -3.82 17.56 -20.41
C ALA A 118 -5.27 17.68 -20.89
N LEU A 119 -6.24 17.35 -20.04
CA LEU A 119 -7.68 17.48 -20.31
C LEU A 119 -8.18 18.88 -19.94
N ASN A 120 -7.76 19.89 -20.72
CA ASN A 120 -8.17 21.30 -20.60
C ASN A 120 -7.88 21.95 -19.23
N GLY A 121 -6.81 21.51 -18.54
CA GLY A 121 -6.41 22.11 -17.27
C GLY A 121 -7.37 21.82 -16.11
N MET A 122 -8.17 20.75 -16.18
CA MET A 122 -9.13 20.43 -15.12
C MET A 122 -8.45 20.04 -13.81
N SER A 123 -9.16 20.18 -12.70
CA SER A 123 -8.64 19.78 -11.39
C SER A 123 -8.61 18.27 -11.23
N ARG A 124 -7.72 17.74 -10.38
CA ARG A 124 -7.71 16.31 -10.02
C ARG A 124 -9.04 15.84 -9.44
N GLN A 125 -9.74 16.71 -8.70
CA GLN A 125 -11.06 16.42 -8.14
C GLN A 125 -12.12 16.27 -9.24
N THR A 126 -12.06 17.11 -10.27
CA THR A 126 -12.93 17.03 -11.46
C THR A 126 -12.69 15.71 -12.19
N LEU A 127 -11.43 15.37 -12.44
CA LEU A 127 -11.05 14.10 -13.06
C LEU A 127 -11.54 12.91 -12.24
N TRP A 128 -11.33 12.93 -10.92
CA TRP A 128 -11.81 11.87 -10.01
C TRP A 128 -13.33 11.71 -10.09
N ALA A 129 -14.07 12.81 -10.11
CA ALA A 129 -15.53 12.78 -10.20
C ALA A 129 -16.01 12.16 -11.51
N ILE A 130 -15.35 12.48 -12.64
CA ILE A 130 -15.63 11.87 -13.95
C ILE A 130 -15.36 10.36 -13.91
N THR A 131 -14.24 9.92 -13.32
CA THR A 131 -13.86 8.50 -13.34
C THR A 131 -14.65 7.64 -12.37
N HIS A 132 -15.24 8.22 -11.32
CA HIS A 132 -16.00 7.52 -10.28
C HIS A 132 -17.51 7.78 -10.35
N ASP A 133 -17.99 8.39 -11.44
CA ASP A 133 -19.41 8.77 -11.62
C ASP A 133 -19.96 9.60 -10.44
N ALA A 134 -19.09 10.40 -9.80
CA ALA A 134 -19.44 11.17 -8.62
C ALA A 134 -19.95 12.57 -9.03
N PRO A 135 -20.86 13.17 -8.24
CA PRO A 135 -21.35 14.51 -8.53
C PRO A 135 -20.21 15.54 -8.46
N LEU A 136 -20.05 16.33 -9.52
CA LEU A 136 -19.08 17.42 -9.55
C LEU A 136 -19.59 18.55 -8.64
N GLY A 137 -18.96 18.69 -7.47
CA GLY A 137 -19.39 19.66 -6.46
C GLY A 137 -19.44 21.10 -6.98
N GLY A 138 -20.63 21.70 -6.96
CA GLY A 138 -20.90 23.15 -6.86
C GLY A 138 -20.50 24.08 -8.01
N ARG A 139 -19.60 23.69 -8.93
CA ARG A 139 -19.28 24.45 -10.15
C ARG A 139 -20.20 23.96 -11.27
N GLY A 140 -21.37 24.56 -11.35
CA GLY A 140 -22.50 24.17 -12.22
C GLY A 140 -22.31 24.30 -13.73
N ASN A 141 -21.12 24.04 -14.28
CA ASN A 141 -20.85 24.16 -15.73
C ASN A 141 -20.15 22.95 -16.37
N TYR A 142 -19.85 21.87 -15.65
CA TYR A 142 -19.60 20.60 -16.34
C TYR A 142 -20.94 19.90 -16.47
N SER A 143 -21.61 20.13 -17.60
CA SER A 143 -22.62 19.19 -18.10
C SER A 143 -22.01 17.79 -18.03
N THR A 144 -22.82 16.80 -17.63
CA THR A 144 -22.47 15.39 -17.76
C THR A 144 -21.84 15.16 -19.12
N LEU A 145 -20.53 14.89 -19.16
CA LEU A 145 -19.82 14.55 -20.39
C LEU A 145 -20.53 13.36 -21.06
N PRO A 146 -20.46 13.23 -22.39
CA PRO A 146 -20.99 12.06 -23.06
C PRO A 146 -20.45 10.77 -22.42
N PRO A 147 -21.28 9.72 -22.29
CA PRO A 147 -20.85 8.46 -21.68
C PRO A 147 -19.61 7.86 -22.34
N SER A 148 -19.51 7.93 -23.68
CA SER A 148 -18.36 7.42 -24.42
C SER A 148 -17.05 8.13 -24.10
N VAL A 149 -17.09 9.47 -23.94
CA VAL A 149 -15.95 10.27 -23.50
C VAL A 149 -15.55 9.87 -22.08
N THR A 150 -16.54 9.76 -21.19
CA THR A 150 -16.32 9.39 -19.78
C THR A 150 -15.67 8.00 -19.67
N ASP A 151 -16.14 7.02 -20.45
CA ASP A 151 -15.58 5.68 -20.50
C ASP A 151 -14.14 5.66 -21.04
N THR A 152 -13.82 6.52 -22.01
CA THR A 152 -12.45 6.69 -22.53
C THR A 152 -11.53 7.26 -21.46
N ILE A 153 -11.97 8.27 -20.70
CA ILE A 153 -11.22 8.84 -19.58
C ILE A 153 -11.03 7.80 -18.47
N LYS A 154 -12.05 7.01 -18.14
CA LYS A 154 -11.96 5.89 -17.17
C LYS A 154 -10.92 4.86 -17.58
N LYS A 155 -10.91 4.44 -18.85
CA LYS A 155 -9.90 3.50 -19.38
C LYS A 155 -8.48 4.05 -19.23
N ALA A 156 -8.26 5.33 -19.53
CA ALA A 156 -6.96 5.97 -19.34
C ALA A 156 -6.56 6.09 -17.86
N TYR A 157 -7.54 6.31 -16.96
CA TYR A 157 -7.31 6.31 -15.52
C TYR A 157 -6.87 4.93 -15.00
N PHE A 158 -7.56 3.86 -15.41
CA PHE A 158 -7.18 2.48 -15.06
C PHE A 158 -5.84 2.08 -15.66
N LEU A 159 -5.48 2.59 -16.83
CA LEU A 159 -4.14 2.43 -17.39
C LEU A 159 -3.07 3.02 -16.46
N LEU A 160 -3.28 4.22 -15.92
CA LEU A 160 -2.37 4.83 -14.94
C LEU A 160 -2.25 4.01 -13.65
N GLU A 161 -3.35 3.41 -13.19
CA GLU A 161 -3.36 2.51 -12.03
C GLU A 161 -2.55 1.25 -12.30
N ASN A 162 -2.73 0.62 -13.46
CA ASN A 162 -1.96 -0.56 -13.87
C ASN A 162 -0.46 -0.26 -14.05
N LEU A 163 -0.11 0.91 -14.60
CA LEU A 163 1.28 1.36 -14.68
C LEU A 163 1.89 1.55 -13.29
N TRP A 164 1.13 2.18 -12.37
CA TRP A 164 1.57 2.34 -10.99
C TRP A 164 1.83 0.99 -10.31
N GLU A 165 0.92 0.02 -10.46
CA GLU A 165 1.09 -1.34 -9.93
C GLU A 165 2.36 -2.00 -10.51
N SER A 166 2.56 -1.89 -11.82
CA SER A 166 3.75 -2.40 -12.51
C SER A 166 5.05 -1.77 -11.99
N TYR A 167 5.04 -0.46 -11.72
CA TYR A 167 6.19 0.23 -11.15
C TYR A 167 6.47 -0.17 -9.70
N MET A 168 5.42 -0.47 -8.93
CA MET A 168 5.54 -0.98 -7.56
C MET A 168 6.13 -2.40 -7.55
N ASN A 169 5.60 -3.30 -8.39
CA ASN A 169 6.06 -4.68 -8.49
C ASN A 169 7.51 -4.78 -8.98
N SER A 170 7.93 -3.89 -9.88
CA SER A 170 9.32 -3.85 -10.39
C SER A 170 10.31 -3.11 -9.49
N GLY A 171 9.86 -2.49 -8.38
CA GLY A 171 10.71 -1.70 -7.49
C GLY A 171 11.23 -0.40 -8.11
N LYS A 172 10.63 0.07 -9.21
CA LYS A 172 10.99 1.31 -9.92
C LYS A 172 10.34 2.56 -9.34
N VAL A 173 9.56 2.41 -8.27
CA VAL A 173 8.98 3.49 -7.47
C VAL A 173 9.35 3.24 -6.01
N ASN A 174 9.62 4.33 -5.28
CA ASN A 174 9.84 4.26 -3.84
C ASN A 174 8.56 3.72 -3.17
N PRO A 175 8.62 2.64 -2.37
CA PRO A 175 7.43 2.02 -1.77
C PRO A 175 6.56 2.98 -0.96
N VAL A 176 7.16 3.92 -0.22
CA VAL A 176 6.44 4.90 0.60
C VAL A 176 5.67 5.89 -0.28
N ALA A 177 6.33 6.41 -1.31
CA ALA A 177 5.68 7.30 -2.29
C ALA A 177 4.60 6.56 -3.07
N GLY A 178 4.86 5.30 -3.43
CA GLY A 178 3.91 4.41 -4.08
C GLY A 178 2.63 4.22 -3.29
N ILE A 179 2.72 3.87 -2.01
CA ILE A 179 1.56 3.73 -1.11
C ILE A 179 0.79 5.06 -1.01
N PHE A 180 1.50 6.19 -0.87
CA PHE A 180 0.85 7.50 -0.82
C PHE A 180 0.07 7.83 -2.09
N LEU A 181 0.64 7.53 -3.26
CA LEU A 181 -0.04 7.69 -4.55
C LEU A 181 -1.23 6.75 -4.67
N GLY A 182 -1.08 5.49 -4.24
CA GLY A 182 -2.16 4.50 -4.23
C GLY A 182 -3.36 4.93 -3.41
N LYS A 183 -3.11 5.45 -2.20
CA LYS A 183 -4.16 5.98 -1.31
C LYS A 183 -4.84 7.22 -1.90
N ASN A 184 -4.06 8.16 -2.43
CA ASN A 184 -4.57 9.46 -2.85
C ASN A 184 -5.27 9.46 -4.21
N ASN A 185 -4.87 8.56 -5.11
CA ASN A 185 -5.42 8.51 -6.47
C ASN A 185 -6.37 7.31 -6.62
N TYR A 186 -5.97 6.12 -6.20
CA TYR A 186 -6.69 4.89 -6.54
C TYR A 186 -7.58 4.37 -5.40
N GLY A 187 -7.57 5.04 -4.24
CA GLY A 187 -8.46 4.70 -3.13
C GLY A 187 -8.05 3.45 -2.36
N TYR A 188 -6.81 2.95 -2.53
CA TYR A 188 -6.29 1.88 -1.69
C TYR A 188 -6.26 2.31 -0.22
N GLN A 189 -6.48 1.36 0.69
CA GLN A 189 -6.50 1.62 2.13
C GLN A 189 -5.73 0.53 2.86
N ASP A 190 -4.92 0.94 3.83
CA ASP A 190 -4.30 0.00 4.76
C ASP A 190 -5.35 -0.37 5.82
N LYS A 191 -5.77 -1.63 5.84
CA LYS A 191 -6.68 -2.15 6.85
C LYS A 191 -5.89 -2.79 7.98
N THR A 192 -6.10 -2.32 9.20
CA THR A 192 -5.57 -2.94 10.42
C THR A 192 -6.73 -3.46 11.25
N GLU A 193 -6.85 -4.78 11.38
CA GLU A 193 -7.84 -5.40 12.26
C GLU A 193 -7.21 -5.56 13.66
N TYR A 194 -7.86 -4.99 14.68
CA TYR A 194 -7.45 -5.18 16.06
C TYR A 194 -8.47 -6.11 16.74
N VAL A 195 -8.04 -7.32 17.06
CA VAL A 195 -8.83 -8.23 17.88
C VAL A 195 -8.66 -7.82 19.34
N LEU A 196 -9.58 -6.96 19.82
CA LEU A 196 -9.82 -6.82 21.26
C LEU A 196 -10.38 -8.16 21.73
N THR A 197 -9.55 -9.05 22.27
CA THR A 197 -10.09 -10.13 23.10
C THR A 197 -10.47 -9.47 24.43
N PRO A 198 -11.77 -9.31 24.73
CA PRO A 198 -12.15 -8.78 26.03
C PRO A 198 -11.62 -9.77 27.05
N ASN A 199 -10.83 -9.28 28.01
CA ASN A 199 -10.48 -10.06 29.19
C ASN A 199 -11.79 -10.16 29.99
N GLN A 200 -12.67 -11.08 29.59
CA GLN A 200 -13.85 -11.44 30.36
C GLN A 200 -13.29 -12.07 31.64
N GLN A 201 -13.07 -11.23 32.65
CA GLN A 201 -13.20 -11.72 34.01
C GLN A 201 -14.64 -12.21 34.09
N ASN A 202 -14.81 -13.52 33.90
CA ASN A 202 -16.09 -14.16 34.09
C ASN A 202 -16.50 -13.81 35.52
N ASP A 203 -17.60 -13.07 35.69
CA ASP A 203 -18.24 -12.93 37.00
C ASP A 203 -18.66 -14.30 37.58
N ASN A 204 -18.62 -15.36 36.75
CA ASN A 204 -18.83 -16.75 37.12
C ASN A 204 -17.65 -17.43 37.83
N ASP A 205 -16.46 -16.82 37.89
CA ASP A 205 -15.33 -17.38 38.64
C ASP A 205 -15.39 -17.07 40.14
N TYR A 206 -16.33 -16.23 40.57
CA TYR A 206 -16.57 -16.03 42.00
C TYR A 206 -17.63 -17.01 42.49
N SER A 207 -17.20 -17.97 43.30
CA SER A 207 -18.12 -18.74 44.13
C SER A 207 -18.94 -17.78 45.00
N ALA A 208 -20.23 -18.08 45.23
CA ALA A 208 -21.06 -17.31 46.16
C ALA A 208 -20.39 -17.13 47.53
N ASP A 209 -19.52 -18.07 47.92
CA ASP A 209 -18.73 -18.00 49.15
C ASP A 209 -17.57 -16.99 49.07
N GLU A 210 -16.87 -16.88 47.95
CA GLU A 210 -15.82 -15.85 47.77
C GLU A 210 -16.42 -14.43 47.70
N ILE A 211 -17.62 -14.29 47.13
CA ILE A 211 -18.37 -13.03 47.17
C ILE A 211 -18.73 -12.70 48.62
N ARG A 212 -19.26 -13.67 49.39
CA ARG A 212 -19.57 -13.48 50.81
C ARG A 212 -18.33 -13.08 51.61
N GLU A 213 -17.18 -13.70 51.41
CA GLU A 213 -15.95 -13.35 52.13
C GLU A 213 -15.51 -11.91 51.86
N ARG A 214 -15.60 -11.42 50.61
CA ARG A 214 -15.29 -10.01 50.31
C ARG A 214 -16.23 -9.02 51.00
N TYR A 215 -17.53 -9.32 51.06
CA TYR A 215 -18.51 -8.44 51.72
C TYR A 215 -18.49 -8.54 53.25
N ILE A 216 -18.26 -9.73 53.81
CA ILE A 216 -18.14 -9.92 55.26
C ILE A 216 -16.84 -9.28 55.79
N ALA A 217 -15.72 -9.43 55.07
CA ALA A 217 -14.45 -8.81 55.46
C ALA A 217 -14.51 -7.27 55.39
N SER A 218 -15.18 -6.72 54.38
CA SER A 218 -15.36 -5.27 54.24
C SER A 218 -16.34 -4.69 55.26
N ASP A 219 -17.42 -5.40 55.59
CA ASP A 219 -18.32 -5.01 56.68
C ASP A 219 -17.66 -5.11 58.06
N GLN A 220 -16.82 -6.13 58.30
CA GLN A 220 -16.03 -6.20 59.54
C GLN A 220 -15.03 -5.05 59.64
N GLN A 221 -14.33 -4.70 58.57
CA GLN A 221 -13.42 -3.55 58.55
C GLN A 221 -14.15 -2.22 58.79
N LYS A 222 -15.37 -2.07 58.24
CA LYS A 222 -16.21 -0.88 58.46
C LYS A 222 -16.75 -0.79 59.89
N ARG A 223 -17.05 -1.93 60.52
CA ARG A 223 -17.46 -1.98 61.93
C ARG A 223 -16.29 -1.76 62.89
N LEU A 224 -15.10 -2.25 62.55
CA LEU A 224 -13.87 -2.02 63.32
C LEU A 224 -13.38 -0.56 63.22
N SER A 225 -13.56 0.11 62.07
CA SER A 225 -13.23 1.53 61.93
C SER A 225 -14.24 2.46 62.59
N ALA A 226 -15.52 2.09 62.65
CA ALA A 226 -16.56 2.83 63.37
C ALA A 226 -16.52 2.62 64.89
N SER A 227 -15.96 1.51 65.38
CA SER A 227 -15.83 1.23 66.82
C SER A 227 -14.61 1.91 67.46
N ASN A 228 -13.64 2.38 66.66
CA ASN A 228 -12.45 3.07 67.15
C ASN A 228 -12.57 4.60 67.15
N SER A 229 -13.75 5.15 66.84
CA SER A 229 -13.98 6.61 66.84
C SER A 229 -14.71 7.15 68.07
N ASP A 230 -15.10 6.29 69.03
CA ASP A 230 -15.89 6.67 70.21
C ASP A 230 -15.14 6.44 71.55
N GLU A 231 -13.81 6.58 71.58
CA GLU A 231 -13.04 6.69 72.82
C GLU A 231 -12.09 7.89 72.73
N ASP A 232 -12.62 9.09 72.94
CA ASP A 232 -11.98 10.18 73.69
C ASP A 232 -12.77 11.49 73.48
N THR A 233 -13.73 11.78 74.38
CA THR A 233 -13.98 13.14 74.92
C THR A 233 -15.10 13.09 75.98
N SER A 234 -14.72 12.78 77.21
CA SER A 234 -15.35 13.23 78.47
C SER A 234 -14.21 13.20 79.49
N ASP A 235 -13.76 14.27 80.13
CA ASP A 235 -14.41 15.44 80.74
C ASP A 235 -13.38 16.61 80.79
#